data_AF-A0A2H9L0Q3-F1
#
_entry.id   AF-A0A2H9L0Q3-F1
#
_cell.length_a   1.000
_cell.length_b   1.000
_cell.length_c   1.000
_cell.angle_alpha   90.00
_cell.angle_beta   90.00
_cell.angle_gamma   90.00
#
_symmetry.space_group_name_H-M   'P 1'
#
loop_
_entity.id
_entity.type
_entity.pdbx_description
1 polymer ?
#
loop_
_entity_poly.entity_id
_entity_poly.type
_entity_poly.pdbx_seq_one_letter_code
_entity_poly.pdbx_strand_id
1 'polypeptide(L)'
;HLKHSLYEKLGNSILDSPPSYLAALNRNDGNETARLLLMLAALSPANALFLSVHGSSPPMPQVFSSSDGSNEYFIMSRGLPPLENQSFADKIVLADACYGGNPNRKESESLPLLFLRNGAVAFVGSTTSALANRKVSRQDFEDEREILALGSSTALHYRVLKGLASGERVGDAVKNARREMQHGNAADELTALQYVLYGDPTLKAR
;
A
#
# COMPACT_ATOMS: atom_id res chain seq x y z
N HIS A 1 23.88 -7.28 6.40
CA HIS A 1 22.91 -8.40 6.56
C HIS A 1 22.12 -8.17 7.84
N LEU A 2 21.03 -7.40 7.76
CA LEU A 2 20.22 -6.87 8.88
C LEU A 2 18.78 -6.65 8.34
N LYS A 3 17.73 -6.52 9.17
CA LYS A 3 16.83 -7.50 9.84
C LYS A 3 15.37 -6.95 9.89
N HIS A 4 14.53 -7.44 8.96
CA HIS A 4 13.10 -7.26 8.67
C HIS A 4 12.01 -7.28 9.82
N SER A 5 12.32 -6.93 11.07
CA SER A 5 11.71 -7.62 12.22
C SER A 5 10.22 -7.40 12.57
N LEU A 6 9.56 -6.25 12.34
CA LEU A 6 8.20 -6.00 12.88
C LEU A 6 7.05 -6.38 11.92
N TYR A 7 7.13 -5.97 10.65
CA TYR A 7 6.16 -6.39 9.64
C TYR A 7 6.25 -7.90 9.36
N GLU A 8 7.45 -8.50 9.42
CA GLU A 8 7.62 -9.96 9.37
C GLU A 8 7.13 -10.67 10.62
N LYS A 9 7.13 -10.06 11.81
CA LYS A 9 6.47 -10.66 13.00
C LYS A 9 4.95 -10.74 12.81
N LEU A 10 4.39 -9.81 12.04
CA LEU A 10 3.02 -9.89 11.54
C LEU A 10 2.93 -10.78 10.27
N GLY A 11 4.03 -11.46 9.91
CA GLY A 11 4.30 -12.35 8.78
C GLY A 11 4.18 -11.74 7.38
N ASN A 12 4.28 -10.42 7.27
CA ASN A 12 4.31 -9.72 6.00
C ASN A 12 5.70 -9.79 5.38
N SER A 13 5.77 -10.06 4.08
CA SER A 13 6.97 -9.82 3.29
C SER A 13 7.00 -8.35 2.85
N ILE A 14 8.06 -7.61 3.18
CA ILE A 14 8.30 -6.29 2.58
C ILE A 14 9.12 -6.51 1.30
N LEU A 15 8.57 -6.07 0.17
CA LEU A 15 9.29 -6.02 -1.10
C LEU A 15 9.51 -4.56 -1.49
N ASP A 16 10.75 -4.11 -1.43
CA ASP A 16 11.14 -2.84 -2.03
C ASP A 16 11.07 -2.96 -3.57
N SER A 17 10.75 -1.87 -4.27
CA SER A 17 10.89 -1.84 -5.73
C SER A 17 12.28 -2.31 -6.15
N PRO A 18 12.41 -3.06 -7.26
CA PRO A 18 13.70 -3.51 -7.75
C PRO A 18 14.69 -2.33 -7.88
N PRO A 19 15.88 -2.40 -7.24
CA PRO A 19 16.87 -1.31 -7.11
C PRO A 19 17.59 -0.88 -8.41
N SER A 20 16.92 -0.80 -9.57
CA SER A 20 17.64 -0.43 -10.81
C SER A 20 16.75 0.12 -11.91
N TYR A 21 15.73 0.90 -11.55
CA TYR A 21 14.77 1.39 -12.55
C TYR A 21 15.20 2.70 -13.24
N LEU A 22 15.97 3.58 -12.59
CA LEU A 22 16.49 4.80 -13.24
C LEU A 22 17.52 4.49 -14.33
N ALA A 23 18.33 3.43 -14.16
CA ALA A 23 19.23 2.94 -15.20
C ALA A 23 18.46 2.40 -16.44
N ALA A 24 17.17 2.09 -16.27
CA ALA A 24 16.28 1.53 -17.28
C ALA A 24 15.25 2.51 -17.84
N LEU A 25 15.24 3.80 -17.45
CA LEU A 25 14.37 4.83 -18.07
C LEU A 25 14.54 4.93 -19.60
N ASN A 26 15.70 4.50 -20.11
CA ASN A 26 15.98 4.43 -21.55
C ASN A 26 15.64 3.07 -22.19
N ARG A 27 15.09 2.11 -21.45
CA ARG A 27 14.74 0.77 -21.93
C ARG A 27 13.29 0.47 -21.55
N ASN A 28 12.39 0.74 -22.48
CA ASN A 28 11.07 0.12 -22.53
C ASN A 28 11.28 -1.36 -22.87
N ASP A 29 11.70 -2.15 -21.87
CA ASP A 29 12.21 -3.51 -22.06
C ASP A 29 11.12 -4.59 -21.94
N GLY A 30 9.88 -4.20 -21.63
CA GLY A 30 8.72 -5.09 -21.54
C GLY A 30 8.65 -5.91 -20.25
N ASN A 31 9.57 -5.69 -19.30
CA ASN A 31 9.63 -6.43 -18.02
C ASN A 31 8.92 -5.71 -16.86
N GLU A 32 8.23 -4.61 -17.11
CA GLU A 32 7.51 -3.80 -16.11
C GLU A 32 6.44 -4.63 -15.39
N THR A 33 5.74 -5.49 -16.13
CA THR A 33 4.75 -6.43 -15.61
C THR A 33 5.36 -7.40 -14.60
N ALA A 34 6.46 -8.06 -14.94
CA ALA A 34 7.09 -9.04 -14.06
C ALA A 34 7.57 -8.41 -12.74
N ARG A 35 8.08 -7.17 -12.81
CA ARG A 35 8.53 -6.41 -11.65
C ARG A 35 7.37 -5.99 -10.74
N LEU A 36 6.26 -5.52 -11.33
CA LEU A 36 5.03 -5.25 -10.59
C LEU A 36 4.50 -6.54 -9.93
N LEU A 37 4.48 -7.66 -10.65
CA LEU A 37 4.04 -8.95 -10.11
C LEU A 37 4.90 -9.40 -8.92
N LEU A 38 6.21 -9.19 -8.98
CA LEU A 38 7.09 -9.43 -7.84
C LEU A 38 6.69 -8.56 -6.65
N MET A 39 6.53 -7.25 -6.83
CA MET A 39 6.10 -6.36 -5.75
C MET A 39 4.74 -6.77 -5.16
N LEU A 40 3.79 -7.20 -6.00
CA LEU A 40 2.46 -7.64 -5.58
C LEU A 40 2.43 -9.03 -4.95
N ALA A 41 3.49 -9.84 -5.13
CA ALA A 41 3.62 -11.16 -4.50
C ALA A 41 4.03 -11.08 -3.02
N ALA A 42 4.31 -9.88 -2.48
CA ALA A 42 4.51 -9.64 -1.05
C ALA A 42 3.22 -9.93 -0.27
N LEU A 43 3.09 -11.13 0.27
CA LEU A 43 1.93 -11.52 1.06
C LEU A 43 2.19 -11.39 2.56
N SER A 44 1.18 -10.86 3.25
CA SER A 44 0.91 -11.05 4.68
C SER A 44 0.36 -12.44 4.96
N PRO A 45 0.48 -13.00 6.19
CA PRO A 45 -0.24 -14.20 6.61
C PRO A 45 -1.73 -13.90 6.70
N ALA A 46 -2.09 -12.62 6.87
CA ALA A 46 -3.46 -12.14 6.99
C ALA A 46 -4.20 -12.08 5.63
N ASN A 47 -3.65 -12.69 4.57
CA ASN A 47 -4.07 -12.48 3.18
C ASN A 47 -4.12 -10.99 2.77
N ALA A 48 -3.40 -10.13 3.51
CA ALA A 48 -3.28 -8.72 3.22
C ALA A 48 -2.08 -8.47 2.27
N LEU A 49 -2.26 -7.53 1.34
CA LEU A 49 -1.21 -7.01 0.48
C LEU A 49 -0.96 -5.57 0.87
N PHE A 50 0.23 -5.25 1.37
CA PHE A 50 0.64 -3.87 1.61
C PHE A 50 1.38 -3.33 0.38
N LEU A 51 0.84 -2.26 -0.21
CA LEU A 51 1.38 -1.59 -1.38
C LEU A 51 1.81 -0.17 -0.99
N SER A 52 3.11 0.06 -0.86
CA SER A 52 3.66 1.39 -0.62
C SER A 52 4.24 1.95 -1.91
N VAL A 53 3.56 2.92 -2.52
CA VAL A 53 4.00 3.58 -3.75
C VAL A 53 3.72 5.08 -3.68
N HIS A 54 4.33 5.86 -4.56
CA HIS A 54 3.99 7.25 -4.75
C HIS A 54 2.59 7.36 -5.36
N GLY A 55 2.07 8.58 -5.32
CA GLY A 55 0.77 8.91 -5.82
C GLY A 55 0.82 10.09 -6.78
N SER A 56 -0.15 10.17 -7.66
CA SER A 56 -0.36 11.35 -8.51
C SER A 56 -1.80 11.81 -8.35
N SER A 57 -2.06 13.12 -8.43
CA SER A 57 -3.43 13.60 -8.50
C SER A 57 -4.05 13.18 -9.83
N PRO A 58 -5.28 12.62 -9.85
CA PRO A 58 -6.03 12.50 -11.09
C PRO A 58 -6.12 13.86 -11.83
N PRO A 59 -6.14 13.86 -13.18
CA PRO A 59 -6.24 12.70 -14.06
C PRO A 59 -4.88 12.07 -14.44
N MET A 60 -3.77 12.51 -13.85
CA MET A 60 -2.43 12.00 -14.19
C MET A 60 -2.33 10.50 -13.86
N PRO A 61 -1.71 9.64 -14.70
CA PRO A 61 -1.60 8.20 -14.43
C PRO A 61 -0.99 7.87 -13.07
N GLN A 62 -1.41 6.76 -12.46
CA GLN A 62 -0.90 6.33 -11.15
C GLN A 62 0.60 6.07 -11.25
N VAL A 63 1.36 6.67 -10.35
CA VAL A 63 2.80 6.44 -10.25
C VAL A 63 3.03 5.23 -9.37
N PHE A 64 3.81 4.27 -9.84
CA PHE A 64 4.07 3.04 -9.09
C PHE A 64 5.44 3.04 -8.39
N SER A 65 5.94 4.21 -8.00
CA SER A 65 7.30 4.27 -7.50
C SER A 65 7.33 4.05 -6.00
N SER A 66 8.06 3.06 -5.49
CA SER A 66 8.51 3.08 -4.10
C SER A 66 9.91 3.69 -4.06
N SER A 67 10.27 4.32 -2.95
CA SER A 67 11.65 4.73 -2.66
C SER A 67 12.08 4.01 -1.39
N ASP A 68 13.15 3.25 -1.46
CA ASP A 68 13.80 2.64 -0.28
C ASP A 68 14.71 3.64 0.47
N GLY A 69 14.75 4.90 0.03
CA GLY A 69 15.72 5.92 0.43
C GLY A 69 16.92 6.04 -0.53
N SER A 70 17.04 5.19 -1.55
CA SER A 70 18.10 5.25 -2.58
C SER A 70 17.82 6.22 -3.74
N ASN A 71 16.63 6.84 -3.78
CA ASN A 71 16.11 7.63 -4.92
C ASN A 71 15.91 6.84 -6.23
N GLU A 72 15.79 5.51 -6.17
CA GLU A 72 15.38 4.70 -7.32
C GLU A 72 13.87 4.51 -7.31
N TYR A 73 13.23 4.67 -8.48
CA TYR A 73 11.77 4.77 -8.60
C TYR A 73 11.25 3.87 -9.73
N PHE A 74 10.28 3.00 -9.44
CA PHE A 74 9.49 2.34 -10.50
C PHE A 74 8.41 3.29 -11.04
N ILE A 75 8.61 3.88 -12.22
CA ILE A 75 7.62 4.81 -12.81
C ILE A 75 6.93 4.11 -13.98
N MET A 76 5.62 3.86 -13.87
CA MET A 76 4.78 3.53 -15.02
C MET A 76 4.10 4.79 -15.53
N SER A 77 4.36 5.12 -16.79
CA SER A 77 3.79 6.30 -17.46
C SER A 77 2.52 5.98 -18.26
N ARG A 78 2.16 4.69 -18.40
CA ARG A 78 1.05 4.21 -19.25
C ARG A 78 0.32 3.03 -18.61
N GLY A 79 -0.69 3.33 -17.80
CA GLY A 79 -1.53 2.29 -17.18
C GLY A 79 -0.75 1.29 -16.32
N LEU A 80 -1.48 0.43 -15.63
CA LEU A 80 -0.95 -0.84 -15.18
C LEU A 80 -0.83 -1.77 -16.40
N PRO A 81 0.17 -2.67 -16.43
CA PRO A 81 0.12 -3.75 -17.40
C PRO A 81 -1.12 -4.59 -17.10
N PRO A 82 -1.71 -5.25 -18.11
CA PRO A 82 -2.88 -6.09 -17.90
C PRO A 82 -2.53 -7.20 -16.90
N LEU A 83 -2.97 -7.02 -15.64
CA LEU A 83 -3.00 -8.06 -14.61
C LEU A 83 -4.18 -9.01 -14.82
N GLU A 84 -4.74 -9.05 -16.03
CA GLU A 84 -6.00 -9.72 -16.40
C GLU A 84 -6.01 -11.23 -16.07
N ASN A 85 -4.84 -11.82 -15.80
CA ASN A 85 -4.67 -13.23 -15.45
C ASN A 85 -4.22 -13.46 -14.00
N GLN A 86 -4.19 -12.43 -13.16
CA GLN A 86 -3.85 -12.55 -11.74
C GLN A 86 -5.10 -12.51 -10.88
N SER A 87 -5.23 -13.51 -10.01
CA SER A 87 -6.29 -13.54 -9.02
C SER A 87 -5.80 -12.94 -7.71
N PHE A 88 -6.51 -11.91 -7.25
CA PHE A 88 -6.41 -11.37 -5.89
C PHE A 88 -7.56 -11.88 -5.02
N ALA A 89 -8.15 -13.03 -5.36
CA ALA A 89 -9.21 -13.65 -4.56
C ALA A 89 -8.81 -13.72 -3.07
N ASP A 90 -9.76 -13.36 -2.21
CA ASP A 90 -9.62 -13.32 -0.76
C ASP A 90 -8.55 -12.33 -0.23
N LYS A 91 -8.01 -11.43 -1.07
CA LYS A 91 -6.99 -10.45 -0.64
C LYS A 91 -7.58 -9.14 -0.14
N ILE A 92 -7.00 -8.64 0.95
CA ILE A 92 -7.23 -7.29 1.47
C ILE A 92 -6.05 -6.42 1.05
N VAL A 93 -6.27 -5.39 0.24
CA VAL A 93 -5.19 -4.52 -0.24
C VAL A 93 -5.12 -3.25 0.60
N LEU A 94 -3.92 -2.91 1.06
CA LEU A 94 -3.61 -1.74 1.88
C LEU A 94 -2.61 -0.86 1.12
N ALA A 95 -3.08 0.26 0.56
CA ALA A 95 -2.29 1.12 -0.31
C ALA A 95 -1.83 2.42 0.40
N ASP A 96 -0.53 2.49 0.70
CA ASP A 96 0.15 3.72 1.09
C ASP A 96 0.60 4.51 -0.16
N ALA A 97 -0.34 5.25 -0.75
CA ALA A 97 -0.09 6.13 -1.90
C ALA A 97 -1.03 7.33 -1.91
N CYS A 98 -0.51 8.52 -2.24
CA CYS A 98 -1.36 9.69 -2.47
C CYS A 98 -2.34 9.38 -3.62
N TYR A 99 -3.62 9.62 -3.42
CA TYR A 99 -4.70 9.37 -4.38
C TYR A 99 -4.81 7.88 -4.77
N GLY A 100 -4.13 6.98 -4.05
CA GLY A 100 -4.13 5.55 -4.34
C GLY A 100 -5.49 4.91 -4.10
N GLY A 101 -6.35 5.50 -3.29
CA GLY A 101 -7.75 5.13 -3.11
C GLY A 101 -8.72 5.97 -3.94
N ASN A 102 -8.25 6.78 -4.90
CA ASN A 102 -9.13 7.59 -5.73
C ASN A 102 -9.59 6.83 -6.99
N PRO A 103 -10.90 6.59 -7.18
CA PRO A 103 -11.42 5.83 -8.31
C PRO A 103 -11.57 6.67 -9.59
N ASN A 104 -11.37 8.00 -9.54
CA ASN A 104 -11.60 8.92 -10.67
C ASN A 104 -10.45 8.88 -11.69
N ARG A 105 -10.16 7.70 -12.21
CA ARG A 105 -9.13 7.39 -13.20
C ARG A 105 -9.70 6.40 -14.20
N LYS A 106 -9.01 6.19 -15.32
CA LYS A 106 -9.32 5.02 -16.14
C LYS A 106 -9.15 3.76 -15.29
N GLU A 107 -9.93 2.74 -15.59
CA GLU A 107 -9.97 1.53 -14.78
C GLU A 107 -8.59 0.85 -14.68
N SER A 108 -7.85 0.78 -15.79
CA SER A 108 -6.48 0.29 -15.86
C SER A 108 -5.44 1.19 -15.18
N GLU A 109 -5.84 2.34 -14.66
CA GLU A 109 -4.99 3.32 -13.98
C GLU A 109 -5.41 3.55 -12.52
N SER A 110 -6.51 2.93 -12.07
CA SER A 110 -7.04 3.05 -10.73
C SER A 110 -6.71 1.81 -9.91
N LEU A 111 -5.89 1.96 -8.86
CA LEU A 111 -5.58 0.86 -7.94
C LEU A 111 -6.84 0.18 -7.38
N PRO A 112 -7.83 0.90 -6.79
CA PRO A 112 -8.98 0.23 -6.21
C PRO A 112 -9.80 -0.52 -7.27
N LEU A 113 -9.99 0.04 -8.46
CA LEU A 113 -10.75 -0.65 -9.51
C LEU A 113 -10.00 -1.89 -10.01
N LEU A 114 -8.68 -1.79 -10.23
CA LEU A 114 -7.85 -2.91 -10.64
C LEU A 114 -7.96 -4.08 -9.65
N PHE A 115 -7.67 -3.85 -8.37
CA PHE A 115 -7.62 -4.95 -7.40
C PHE A 115 -8.99 -5.56 -7.17
N LEU A 116 -10.04 -4.74 -7.02
CA LEU A 116 -11.39 -5.25 -6.77
C LEU A 116 -11.93 -6.04 -7.97
N ARG A 117 -11.69 -5.60 -9.22
CA ARG A 117 -12.12 -6.37 -10.40
C ARG A 117 -11.38 -7.69 -10.57
N ASN A 118 -10.13 -7.76 -10.12
CA ASN A 118 -9.32 -8.97 -10.15
C ASN A 118 -9.50 -9.83 -8.86
N GLY A 119 -10.59 -9.61 -8.11
CA GLY A 119 -11.02 -10.50 -7.03
C GLY A 119 -10.60 -10.11 -5.62
N ALA A 120 -9.88 -9.00 -5.43
CA ALA A 120 -9.62 -8.50 -4.08
C ALA A 120 -10.95 -8.22 -3.37
N VAL A 121 -11.04 -8.67 -2.12
CA VAL A 121 -12.28 -8.58 -1.35
C VAL A 121 -12.45 -7.24 -0.66
N ALA A 122 -11.33 -6.55 -0.42
CA ALA A 122 -11.30 -5.20 0.15
C ALA A 122 -10.07 -4.43 -0.34
N PHE A 123 -10.20 -3.11 -0.42
CA PHE A 123 -9.12 -2.18 -0.73
C PHE A 123 -9.17 -0.97 0.22
N VAL A 124 -8.06 -0.66 0.86
CA VAL A 124 -7.89 0.52 1.73
C VAL A 124 -6.86 1.45 1.11
N GLY A 125 -7.18 2.73 0.94
CA GLY A 125 -6.23 3.71 0.41
C GLY A 125 -6.70 5.15 0.55
N SER A 126 -5.80 6.12 0.34
CA SER A 126 -6.13 7.55 0.44
C SER A 126 -6.78 8.10 -0.83
N THR A 127 -7.88 8.83 -0.72
CA THR A 127 -8.52 9.54 -1.85
C THR A 127 -7.75 10.77 -2.31
N THR A 128 -6.84 11.30 -1.48
CA THR A 128 -6.10 12.56 -1.70
C THR A 128 -4.64 12.43 -1.26
N SER A 129 -4.18 13.05 -0.18
CA SER A 129 -2.79 12.91 0.25
C SER A 129 -2.60 11.70 1.16
N ALA A 130 -1.48 11.00 1.01
CA ALA A 130 -1.01 10.03 2.00
C ALA A 130 0.17 10.69 2.73
N LEU A 131 -0.07 11.12 3.98
CA LEU A 131 0.91 11.85 4.76
C LEU A 131 1.81 10.85 5.49
N ALA A 132 2.97 10.56 4.90
CA ALA A 132 4.06 9.85 5.54
C ALA A 132 5.29 10.78 5.58
N ASN A 133 5.91 10.92 6.74
CA ASN A 133 7.18 11.63 6.89
C ASN A 133 8.32 10.84 6.22
N ARG A 134 8.16 9.51 6.17
CA ARG A 134 9.10 8.59 5.56
C ARG A 134 8.36 7.36 5.04
N LYS A 135 8.70 6.91 3.83
CA LYS A 135 8.20 5.65 3.28
C LYS A 135 8.82 4.48 4.04
N VAL A 136 8.02 3.42 4.29
CA VAL A 136 8.53 2.16 4.82
C VAL A 136 9.45 1.57 3.78
N SER A 137 10.75 1.56 4.08
CA SER A 137 11.76 0.81 3.36
C SER A 137 12.34 -0.26 4.28
N ARG A 138 13.18 -1.15 3.76
CA ARG A 138 13.88 -2.24 4.49
C ARG A 138 14.69 -1.86 5.73
N GLN A 139 14.54 -0.65 6.27
CA GLN A 139 15.18 -0.24 7.50
C GLN A 139 14.50 -0.88 8.72
N ASP A 140 15.35 -1.40 9.60
CA ASP A 140 14.99 -2.24 10.73
C ASP A 140 14.30 -1.46 11.83
N PHE A 141 12.97 -1.36 11.77
CA PHE A 141 12.21 -0.90 12.93
C PHE A 141 12.11 -2.06 13.92
N GLU A 142 12.75 -1.92 15.08
CA GLU A 142 12.66 -2.88 16.18
C GLU A 142 11.61 -2.45 17.23
N ASP A 143 11.27 -1.16 17.29
CA ASP A 143 10.27 -0.59 18.18
C ASP A 143 9.03 -0.10 17.41
N GLU A 144 7.83 -0.49 17.88
CA GLU A 144 6.55 -0.04 17.33
C GLU A 144 6.43 1.50 17.33
N ARG A 145 7.02 2.17 18.32
CA ARG A 145 7.04 3.64 18.42
C ARG A 145 7.76 4.29 17.24
N GLU A 146 8.76 3.64 16.67
CA GLU A 146 9.46 4.15 15.49
C GLU A 146 8.55 4.10 14.26
N ILE A 147 7.82 3.00 14.05
CA ILE A 147 6.86 2.86 12.95
C ILE A 147 5.76 3.92 13.07
N LEU A 148 5.23 4.11 14.27
CA LEU A 148 4.18 5.10 14.53
C LEU A 148 4.68 6.55 14.31
N ALA A 149 5.98 6.81 14.44
CA ALA A 149 6.59 8.12 14.19
C ALA A 149 6.90 8.40 12.70
N LEU A 150 6.82 7.39 11.82
CA LEU A 150 7.09 7.55 10.38
C LEU A 150 6.03 8.36 9.63
N GLY A 151 4.90 8.62 10.28
CA GLY A 151 3.82 9.44 9.77
C GLY A 151 2.47 8.72 9.81
N SER A 152 1.42 9.53 9.72
CA SER A 152 0.02 9.12 9.93
C SER A 152 -0.42 8.00 8.99
N SER A 153 -0.02 8.03 7.72
CA SER A 153 -0.31 6.96 6.76
C SER A 153 0.32 5.63 7.18
N THR A 154 1.62 5.62 7.48
CA THR A 154 2.34 4.41 7.89
C THR A 154 1.76 3.84 9.18
N ALA A 155 1.48 4.71 10.16
CA ALA A 155 0.84 4.34 11.42
C ALA A 155 -0.55 3.72 11.20
N LEU A 156 -1.36 4.29 10.29
CA LEU A 156 -2.68 3.75 9.95
C LEU A 156 -2.56 2.30 9.44
N HIS A 157 -1.75 2.08 8.41
CA HIS A 157 -1.62 0.75 7.80
C HIS A 157 -1.07 -0.28 8.76
N TYR A 158 -0.06 0.09 9.56
CA TYR A 158 0.49 -0.78 10.59
C TYR A 158 -0.60 -1.21 11.59
N ARG A 159 -1.41 -0.27 12.08
CA ARG A 159 -2.52 -0.56 13.00
C ARG A 159 -3.59 -1.45 12.35
N VAL A 160 -3.92 -1.23 11.08
CA VAL A 160 -4.84 -2.10 10.34
C VAL A 160 -4.28 -3.52 10.24
N LEU A 161 -3.01 -3.68 9.86
CA LEU A 161 -2.36 -4.98 9.78
C LEU A 161 -2.32 -5.69 11.14
N LYS A 162 -2.06 -4.95 12.22
CA LYS A 162 -2.09 -5.48 13.59
C LYS A 162 -3.48 -5.99 13.99
N GLY A 163 -4.53 -5.25 13.66
CA GLY A 163 -5.92 -5.69 13.88
C GLY A 163 -6.26 -6.95 13.08
N LEU A 164 -5.91 -6.96 11.79
CA LEU A 164 -6.10 -8.12 10.92
C LEU A 164 -5.35 -9.37 11.43
N ALA A 165 -4.09 -9.22 11.83
CA ALA A 165 -3.28 -10.29 12.40
C ALA A 165 -3.86 -10.82 13.73
N SER A 166 -4.65 -10.01 14.44
CA SER A 166 -5.36 -10.38 15.66
C SER A 166 -6.75 -11.00 15.39
N GLY A 167 -7.13 -11.19 14.13
CA GLY A 167 -8.41 -11.78 13.71
C GLY A 167 -9.58 -10.79 13.67
N GLU A 168 -9.32 -9.49 13.67
CA GLU A 168 -10.34 -8.47 13.46
C GLU A 168 -10.91 -8.51 12.03
N ARG A 169 -12.13 -8.01 11.87
CA ARG A 169 -12.69 -7.73 10.54
C ARG A 169 -12.01 -6.49 9.97
N VAL A 170 -11.82 -6.42 8.66
CA VAL A 170 -11.13 -5.28 8.02
C VAL A 170 -11.77 -3.93 8.34
N GLY A 171 -13.11 -3.87 8.39
CA GLY A 171 -13.83 -2.65 8.77
C GLY A 171 -13.59 -2.24 10.22
N ASP A 172 -13.50 -3.19 11.14
CA ASP A 172 -13.20 -2.92 12.55
C ASP A 172 -11.75 -2.47 12.71
N ALA A 173 -10.80 -3.14 12.05
CA ALA A 173 -9.38 -2.78 12.06
C ALA A 173 -9.15 -1.36 11.52
N VAL A 174 -9.79 -0.99 10.40
CA VAL A 174 -9.73 0.37 9.83
C VAL A 174 -10.36 1.39 10.79
N LYS A 175 -11.52 1.08 11.36
CA LYS A 175 -12.21 1.97 12.32
C LYS A 175 -11.36 2.21 13.57
N ASN A 176 -10.74 1.16 14.12
CA ASN A 176 -9.87 1.25 15.27
C ASN A 176 -8.60 2.03 14.95
N ALA A 177 -7.95 1.74 13.82
CA ALA A 177 -6.77 2.47 13.37
C ALA A 177 -7.02 3.98 13.23
N ARG A 178 -8.22 4.38 12.77
CA ARG A 178 -8.64 5.80 12.71
C ARG A 178 -8.87 6.42 14.08
N ARG A 179 -9.39 5.67 15.06
CA ARG A 179 -9.61 6.17 16.43
C ARG A 179 -8.31 6.49 17.16
N GLU A 180 -7.25 5.76 16.82
CA GLU A 180 -5.90 5.97 17.36
C GLU A 180 -5.17 7.16 16.69
N MET A 181 -5.80 7.86 15.73
CA MET A 181 -5.28 9.10 15.15
C MET A 181 -5.52 10.26 16.12
N GLN A 182 -4.50 11.07 16.35
CA GLN A 182 -4.53 12.10 17.38
C GLN A 182 -5.33 13.32 16.94
N HIS A 183 -6.37 13.65 17.71
CA HIS A 183 -7.10 14.90 17.54
C HIS A 183 -6.19 16.10 17.88
N GLY A 184 -6.21 17.15 17.07
CA GLY A 184 -5.31 18.30 17.17
C GLY A 184 -4.00 18.16 16.37
N ASN A 185 -3.71 16.98 15.81
CA ASN A 185 -2.66 16.81 14.81
C ASN A 185 -3.30 16.81 13.41
N ALA A 186 -3.05 17.87 12.64
CA ALA A 186 -3.65 18.04 11.33
C ALA A 186 -3.35 16.88 10.35
N ALA A 187 -2.18 16.25 10.43
CA ALA A 187 -1.82 15.14 9.55
C ALA A 187 -2.62 13.88 9.88
N ASP A 188 -2.82 13.60 11.17
CA ASP A 188 -3.61 12.49 11.67
C ASP A 188 -5.10 12.65 11.34
N GLU A 189 -5.65 13.85 11.54
CA GLU A 189 -7.04 14.17 11.21
C GLU A 189 -7.33 14.03 9.72
N LEU A 190 -6.44 14.56 8.87
CA LEU A 190 -6.55 14.40 7.42
C LEU A 190 -6.45 12.93 7.03
N THR A 191 -5.52 12.17 7.61
CA THR A 191 -5.37 10.74 7.32
C THR A 191 -6.63 9.97 7.69
N ALA A 192 -7.23 10.24 8.86
CA ALA A 192 -8.45 9.59 9.31
C ALA A 192 -9.64 9.82 8.36
N LEU A 193 -9.70 10.99 7.70
CA LEU A 193 -10.75 11.35 6.75
C LEU A 193 -10.48 10.81 5.33
N GLN A 194 -9.23 10.85 4.87
CA GLN A 194 -8.88 10.62 3.47
C GLN A 194 -8.71 9.14 3.13
N TYR A 195 -8.36 8.30 4.10
CA TYR A 195 -8.29 6.86 3.88
C TYR A 195 -9.69 6.28 3.83
N VAL A 196 -10.01 5.55 2.77
CA VAL A 196 -11.30 4.90 2.56
C VAL A 196 -11.13 3.40 2.41
N LEU A 197 -12.16 2.66 2.78
CA LEU A 197 -12.28 1.21 2.58
C LEU A 197 -13.34 0.97 1.50
N TYR A 198 -12.95 0.27 0.44
CA TYR A 198 -13.83 -0.28 -0.59
C TYR A 198 -13.93 -1.80 -0.42
N GLY A 199 -15.03 -2.40 -0.88
CA GLY A 199 -15.28 -3.84 -0.78
C GLY A 199 -16.05 -4.23 0.49
N ASP A 200 -15.87 -5.47 0.96
CA ASP A 200 -16.61 -6.02 2.11
C ASP A 200 -15.90 -5.73 3.45
N PRO A 201 -16.49 -4.89 4.33
CA PRO A 201 -15.89 -4.54 5.61
C PRO A 201 -15.98 -5.66 6.66
N THR A 202 -16.75 -6.71 6.42
CA THR A 202 -17.08 -7.75 7.41
C THR A 202 -16.11 -8.92 7.40
N LEU A 203 -15.19 -8.94 6.44
CA LEU A 203 -14.24 -10.03 6.25
C LEU A 203 -13.10 -9.99 7.27
N LYS A 204 -12.71 -11.18 7.71
CA LYS A 204 -11.51 -11.40 8.49
C LYS A 204 -10.37 -11.82 7.57
N ALA A 205 -9.17 -11.41 7.91
CA ALA A 205 -7.96 -12.06 7.44
C ALA A 205 -8.01 -13.56 7.82
N ARG A 206 -7.94 -14.44 6.82
CA ARG A 206 -7.79 -15.89 7.04
C ARG A 206 -6.34 -16.27 7.19
#